data_AF-A0A2G6AVL1-F1
#
_entry.id   AF-A0A2G6AVL1-F1
#
_cell.length_a   1.000
_cell.length_b   1.000
_cell.length_c   1.000
_cell.angle_alpha   90.00
_cell.angle_beta   90.00
_cell.angle_gamma   90.00
#
_symmetry.space_group_name_H-M   'P 1'
#
loop_
_entity.id
_entity.type
_entity.pdbx_description
1 polymer ?
#
loop_
_entity_poly.entity_id
_entity_poly.type
_entity_poly.pdbx_seq_one_letter_code
_entity_poly.pdbx_strand_id
1 'polypeptide(L)'
;MENDKIQTMTTWFRNWFLDNKVVAILLISLLILLNFLVFSKVMYMFHFVKEFLGVVALPIIMAGILFYLLNPLIDMMERKKIKRVWGIALVFAVISGLVAWGIIILIPIIREQATSLIQNWPGYWTRLVEQFDSLLSSTIFSQLQGKLDDMDPRIIKSITEQTNGFIDSAFLGIGSVLGTVTNVVIALLTMPVLLFFLLKDGRDLPYHTMKLLPIKTSDFIFFTDIHAVRSPLYRRSSPC
;
A
#
# COMPACT_ATOMS: atom_id res chain seq x y z
N MET A 1 27.83 55.61 -2.13
CA MET A 1 28.91 54.64 -1.85
C MET A 1 28.40 53.22 -1.62
N GLU A 2 27.15 53.01 -1.19
CA GLU A 2 26.62 51.67 -0.90
C GLU A 2 26.25 50.84 -2.14
N ASN A 3 25.69 51.50 -3.17
CA ASN A 3 25.23 50.84 -4.40
C ASN A 3 26.39 50.21 -5.22
N ASP A 4 27.57 50.82 -5.17
CA ASP A 4 28.78 50.36 -5.87
C ASP A 4 29.36 49.07 -5.26
N LYS A 5 29.29 48.94 -3.92
CA LYS A 5 29.70 47.71 -3.21
C LYS A 5 28.77 46.53 -3.51
N ILE A 6 27.47 46.77 -3.64
CA ILE A 6 26.50 45.71 -3.97
C ILE A 6 26.68 45.25 -5.43
N GLN A 7 26.95 46.18 -6.35
CA GLN A 7 27.22 45.86 -7.76
C GLN A 7 28.52 45.06 -7.95
N THR A 8 29.58 45.38 -7.22
CA THR A 8 30.84 44.62 -7.26
C THR A 8 30.70 43.22 -6.67
N MET A 9 30.00 43.07 -5.54
CA MET A 9 29.75 41.77 -4.92
C MET A 9 28.92 40.83 -5.80
N THR A 10 27.85 41.34 -6.43
CA THR A 10 27.00 40.55 -7.34
C THR A 10 27.72 40.18 -8.63
N THR A 11 28.59 41.05 -9.15
CA THR A 11 29.36 40.81 -10.38
C THR A 11 30.43 39.75 -10.19
N TRP A 12 31.14 39.77 -9.05
CA TRP A 12 32.14 38.76 -8.73
C TRP A 12 31.51 37.36 -8.50
N PHE A 13 30.41 37.28 -7.75
CA PHE A 13 29.70 36.02 -7.51
C PHE A 13 29.14 35.41 -8.80
N ARG A 14 28.56 36.23 -9.68
CA ARG A 14 28.00 35.76 -10.95
C ARG A 14 29.06 35.12 -11.84
N ASN A 15 30.21 35.78 -12.02
CA ASN A 15 31.23 35.26 -12.92
C ASN A 15 31.96 34.01 -12.35
N TRP A 16 32.06 33.90 -11.02
CA TRP A 16 32.73 32.77 -10.37
C TRP A 16 31.81 31.55 -10.16
N PHE A 17 30.53 31.79 -9.84
CA PHE A 17 29.57 30.74 -9.46
C PHE A 17 28.51 30.46 -10.54
N LEU A 18 27.96 31.49 -11.20
CA LEU A 18 26.87 31.33 -12.18
C LEU A 18 27.38 31.08 -13.61
N ASP A 19 28.48 31.71 -14.03
CA ASP A 19 29.07 31.52 -15.36
C ASP A 19 30.01 30.30 -15.43
N ASN A 20 30.31 29.69 -14.28
CA ASN A 20 31.14 28.49 -14.24
C ASN A 20 30.31 27.25 -14.63
N LYS A 21 30.58 26.73 -15.83
CA LYS A 21 29.92 25.54 -16.38
C LYS A 21 29.93 24.34 -15.43
N VAL A 22 30.99 24.15 -14.64
CA VAL A 22 31.10 23.04 -13.69
C VAL A 22 30.10 23.20 -12.54
N VAL A 23 30.00 24.41 -11.98
CA VAL A 23 29.04 24.72 -10.92
C VAL A 23 27.61 24.57 -11.43
N ALA A 24 27.32 25.06 -12.65
CA ALA A 24 26.02 24.88 -13.28
C ALA A 24 25.67 23.40 -13.48
N ILE A 25 26.60 22.57 -13.98
CA ILE A 25 26.40 21.12 -14.14
C ILE A 25 26.16 20.42 -12.80
N LEU A 26 26.92 20.76 -11.75
CA LEU A 26 26.70 20.24 -10.40
C LEU A 26 25.34 20.62 -9.85
N LEU A 27 24.91 21.87 -10.04
CA LEU A 27 23.61 22.37 -9.58
C LEU A 27 22.46 21.68 -10.31
N ILE A 28 22.58 21.49 -11.63
CA ILE A 28 21.61 20.74 -12.46
C ILE A 28 21.57 19.28 -12.04
N SER A 29 22.72 18.62 -11.84
CA SER A 29 22.81 17.24 -11.37
C SER A 29 22.17 17.07 -9.99
N LEU A 30 22.43 18.00 -9.06
CA LEU A 30 21.82 18.04 -7.73
C LEU A 30 20.30 18.19 -7.82
N LEU A 31 19.81 19.09 -8.68
CA LEU A 31 18.38 19.30 -8.92
C LEU A 31 17.71 18.04 -9.49
N ILE A 32 18.36 17.34 -10.41
CA ILE A 32 17.86 16.08 -10.97
C ILE A 32 17.79 15.00 -9.88
N LEU A 33 18.85 14.85 -9.08
CA LEU A 33 18.89 13.91 -7.96
C LEU A 33 17.79 14.21 -6.95
N LEU A 34 17.59 15.48 -6.61
CA LEU A 34 16.56 15.91 -5.67
C LEU A 34 15.15 15.56 -6.18
N ASN A 35 14.86 15.86 -7.45
CA ASN A 35 13.59 15.49 -8.06
C ASN A 35 13.38 13.98 -8.04
N PHE A 36 14.40 13.20 -8.42
CA PHE A 36 14.33 11.74 -8.37
C PHE A 36 14.05 11.21 -6.96
N LEU A 37 14.69 11.79 -5.94
CA LEU A 37 14.47 11.42 -4.53
C LEU A 37 13.04 11.73 -4.06
N VAL A 38 12.50 12.90 -4.44
CA VAL A 38 11.10 13.25 -4.14
C VAL A 38 10.14 12.30 -4.83
N PHE A 39 10.33 12.00 -6.11
CA PHE A 39 9.52 11.02 -6.84
C PHE A 39 9.57 9.63 -6.20
N SER A 40 10.75 9.17 -5.77
CA SER A 40 10.92 7.90 -5.07
C SER A 40 10.14 7.87 -3.74
N LYS A 41 10.19 8.95 -2.95
CA LYS A 41 9.42 9.07 -1.70
C LYS A 41 7.90 9.08 -1.94
N VAL A 42 7.44 9.75 -3.00
CA VAL A 42 6.01 9.78 -3.37
C VAL A 42 5.54 8.39 -3.78
N MET A 43 6.28 7.66 -4.63
CA MET A 43 5.94 6.28 -4.98
C MET A 43 5.92 5.36 -3.75
N TYR A 44 6.84 5.56 -2.80
CA TYR A 44 6.84 4.79 -1.55
C TYR A 44 5.58 5.02 -0.71
N MET A 45 5.02 6.24 -0.67
CA MET A 45 3.72 6.49 -0.02
C MET A 45 2.59 5.69 -0.67
N PHE A 46 2.53 5.64 -2.01
CA PHE A 46 1.52 4.84 -2.71
C PHE A 46 1.69 3.34 -2.43
N HIS A 47 2.93 2.85 -2.36
CA HIS A 47 3.21 1.47 -1.96
C HIS A 47 2.68 1.18 -0.56
N PHE A 48 2.97 2.03 0.43
CA PHE A 48 2.48 1.87 1.79
C PHE A 48 0.95 1.82 1.86
N VAL A 49 0.26 2.72 1.14
CA VAL A 49 -1.21 2.73 1.08
C VAL A 49 -1.75 1.45 0.45
N LYS A 50 -1.13 0.97 -0.64
CA LYS A 50 -1.55 -0.27 -1.32
C LYS A 50 -1.38 -1.49 -0.41
N GLU A 51 -0.24 -1.61 0.27
CA GLU A 51 0.03 -2.69 1.21
C GLU A 51 -0.94 -2.67 2.39
N PHE A 52 -1.14 -1.48 2.99
CA PHE A 52 -2.11 -1.30 4.06
C PHE A 52 -3.53 -1.69 3.62
N LEU A 53 -3.95 -1.22 2.43
CA LEU A 53 -5.24 -1.59 1.87
C LEU A 53 -5.31 -3.09 1.57
N GLY A 54 -4.23 -3.73 1.11
CA GLY A 54 -4.18 -5.17 0.89
C GLY A 54 -4.41 -5.97 2.18
N VAL A 55 -3.81 -5.55 3.29
CA VAL A 55 -3.98 -6.18 4.61
C VAL A 55 -5.40 -6.00 5.15
N VAL A 56 -5.99 -4.81 5.01
CA VAL A 56 -7.31 -4.48 5.57
C VAL A 56 -8.47 -4.87 4.64
N ALA A 57 -8.23 -4.96 3.33
CA ALA A 57 -9.26 -5.30 2.36
C ALA A 57 -9.80 -6.72 2.55
N LEU A 58 -8.92 -7.69 2.84
CA LEU A 58 -9.32 -9.08 3.03
C LEU A 58 -10.40 -9.26 4.12
N PRO A 59 -10.19 -8.80 5.39
CA PRO A 59 -11.22 -8.94 6.42
C PRO A 59 -12.48 -8.11 6.12
N ILE A 60 -12.38 -6.96 5.45
CA ILE A 60 -13.54 -6.15 5.04
C ILE A 60 -14.40 -6.91 4.02
N ILE A 61 -13.79 -7.42 2.95
CA ILE A 61 -14.49 -8.17 1.90
C ILE A 61 -15.12 -9.42 2.50
N MET A 62 -14.37 -10.17 3.31
CA MET A 62 -14.86 -11.38 3.98
C MET A 62 -16.05 -11.08 4.89
N ALA A 63 -15.96 -10.03 5.71
CA ALA A 63 -17.07 -9.59 6.57
C ALA A 63 -18.28 -9.13 5.76
N GLY A 64 -18.07 -8.43 4.63
CA GLY A 64 -19.15 -8.01 3.73
C GLY A 64 -19.88 -9.20 3.10
N ILE A 65 -19.15 -10.20 2.62
CA ILE A 65 -19.73 -11.44 2.07
C ILE A 65 -20.53 -12.17 3.14
N LEU A 66 -19.94 -12.39 4.32
CA LEU A 66 -20.64 -13.06 5.42
C LEU A 66 -21.87 -12.27 5.89
N PHE A 67 -21.78 -10.95 5.98
CA PHE A 67 -22.91 -10.10 6.32
C PHE A 67 -24.08 -10.34 5.36
N TYR A 68 -23.83 -10.31 4.05
CA TYR A 68 -24.87 -10.53 3.06
C TYR A 68 -25.47 -11.94 3.14
N LEU A 69 -24.65 -12.94 3.48
CA LEU A 69 -25.09 -14.33 3.65
C LEU A 69 -25.88 -14.55 4.96
N LEU A 70 -25.49 -13.87 6.05
CA LEU A 70 -26.06 -14.04 7.38
C LEU A 70 -27.31 -13.19 7.60
N ASN A 71 -27.44 -12.05 6.92
CA ASN A 71 -28.63 -11.20 7.02
C ASN A 71 -29.93 -11.96 6.70
N PRO A 72 -30.06 -12.72 5.58
CA PRO A 72 -31.26 -13.52 5.33
C PRO A 72 -31.45 -14.65 6.35
N LEU A 73 -30.36 -15.21 6.89
CA LEU A 73 -30.43 -16.22 7.95
C LEU A 73 -31.05 -15.63 9.23
N ILE A 74 -30.64 -14.42 9.61
CA ILE A 74 -31.19 -13.70 10.77
C ILE A 74 -32.65 -13.33 10.53
N ASP A 75 -33.00 -12.84 9.34
CA ASP A 75 -34.39 -12.50 9.01
C ASP A 75 -35.28 -13.78 9.04
N MET A 76 -34.74 -14.93 8.66
CA MET A 76 -35.45 -16.22 8.79
C MET A 76 -35.63 -16.66 10.25
N MET A 77 -34.68 -16.35 11.14
CA MET A 77 -34.84 -16.55 12.59
C MET A 77 -35.87 -15.58 13.18
N GLU A 78 -35.93 -14.34 12.69
CA GLU A 78 -36.91 -13.34 13.12
C GLU A 78 -38.33 -13.79 12.78
N ARG A 79 -38.54 -14.41 11.60
CA ARG A 79 -39.81 -15.05 11.23
C ARG A 79 -40.23 -16.16 12.19
N LYS A 80 -39.29 -16.81 12.88
CA LYS A 80 -39.56 -17.80 13.94
C LYS A 80 -39.81 -17.18 15.33
N LYS A 81 -40.10 -15.87 15.40
CA LYS A 81 -40.35 -15.08 16.63
C LYS A 81 -39.11 -14.90 17.54
N ILE A 82 -37.90 -15.11 17.05
CA ILE A 82 -36.67 -14.78 17.79
C ILE A 82 -36.39 -13.28 17.59
N LYS A 83 -36.27 -12.50 18.67
CA LYS A 83 -35.90 -11.07 18.54
C LYS A 83 -34.54 -10.98 17.83
N ARG A 84 -34.41 -10.08 16.87
CA ARG A 84 -33.21 -9.90 16.04
C ARG A 84 -31.90 -9.89 16.81
N VAL A 85 -31.88 -9.28 17.99
CA VAL A 85 -30.70 -9.22 18.89
C VAL A 85 -30.20 -10.62 19.28
N TRP A 86 -31.11 -11.56 19.56
CA TRP A 86 -30.75 -12.94 19.87
C TRP A 86 -30.26 -13.72 18.65
N GLY A 87 -30.79 -13.40 17.45
CA GLY A 87 -30.28 -13.96 16.20
C GLY A 87 -28.84 -13.53 15.92
N ILE A 88 -28.57 -12.23 16.10
CA ILE A 88 -27.21 -11.68 15.99
C ILE A 88 -26.30 -12.31 17.04
N ALA A 89 -26.73 -12.43 18.29
CA ALA A 89 -25.94 -13.02 19.37
C ALA A 89 -25.59 -14.49 19.10
N LEU A 90 -26.54 -15.30 18.62
CA LEU A 90 -26.29 -16.70 18.26
C LEU A 90 -25.26 -16.82 17.13
N VAL A 91 -25.46 -16.06 16.05
CA VAL A 91 -24.52 -16.02 14.91
C VAL A 91 -23.13 -15.62 15.40
N PHE A 92 -23.05 -14.59 16.25
CA PHE A 92 -21.78 -14.12 16.78
C PHE A 92 -21.10 -15.15 17.70
N ALA A 93 -21.87 -15.90 18.49
CA ALA A 93 -21.35 -17.00 19.31
C ALA A 93 -20.73 -18.10 18.44
N VAL A 94 -21.40 -18.49 17.35
CA VAL A 94 -20.89 -19.48 16.38
C VAL A 94 -19.60 -18.98 15.72
N ILE A 95 -19.58 -17.73 15.27
CA ILE A 95 -18.42 -17.14 14.59
C ILE A 95 -17.24 -16.96 15.54
N SER A 96 -17.49 -16.52 16.77
CA SER A 96 -16.46 -16.42 17.80
C SER A 96 -15.89 -17.80 18.15
N GLY A 97 -16.73 -18.84 18.17
CA GLY A 97 -16.29 -20.23 18.29
C GLY A 97 -15.39 -20.66 17.13
N LEU A 98 -15.76 -20.35 15.88
CA LEU A 98 -14.96 -20.64 14.69
C LEU A 98 -13.61 -19.89 14.70
N VAL A 99 -13.60 -18.63 15.13
CA VAL A 99 -12.38 -17.83 15.27
C VAL A 99 -11.47 -18.42 16.35
N ALA A 100 -12.01 -18.75 17.52
CA ALA A 100 -11.25 -19.39 18.59
C ALA A 100 -10.65 -20.73 18.12
N TRP A 101 -11.43 -21.53 17.40
CA TRP A 101 -10.95 -22.77 16.79
C TRP A 101 -9.83 -22.52 15.77
N GLY A 102 -9.96 -21.50 14.91
CA GLY A 102 -8.91 -21.09 13.98
C GLY A 102 -7.63 -20.64 14.68
N ILE A 103 -7.74 -19.91 15.79
CA ILE A 103 -6.58 -19.49 16.60
C ILE A 103 -5.83 -20.70 17.15
N ILE A 104 -6.55 -21.73 17.65
CA ILE A 104 -5.93 -22.96 18.16
C ILE A 104 -5.08 -23.64 17.06
N ILE A 105 -5.54 -23.62 15.80
CA ILE A 105 -4.80 -24.15 14.65
C ILE A 105 -3.63 -23.26 14.25
N LEU A 106 -3.73 -21.93 14.45
CA LEU A 106 -2.65 -21.01 14.13
C LEU A 106 -1.45 -21.14 15.07
N ILE A 107 -1.66 -21.45 16.35
CA ILE A 107 -0.58 -21.62 17.34
C ILE A 107 0.52 -22.59 16.88
N PRO A 108 0.22 -23.84 16.46
CA PRO A 108 1.26 -24.76 16.00
C PRO A 108 1.96 -24.28 14.72
N ILE A 109 1.25 -23.60 13.81
CA ILE A 109 1.84 -23.04 12.58
C ILE A 109 2.87 -21.97 12.93
N ILE A 110 2.52 -21.05 13.84
CA ILE A 110 3.45 -20.03 14.34
C ILE A 110 4.65 -20.69 15.00
N ARG A 111 4.42 -21.74 15.80
CA ARG A 111 5.48 -22.48 16.47
C ARG A 111 6.45 -23.11 15.48
N GLU A 112 5.95 -23.84 14.49
CA GLU A 112 6.76 -24.47 13.45
C GLU A 112 7.55 -23.44 12.64
N GLN A 113 6.94 -22.30 12.33
CA GLN A 113 7.62 -21.18 11.67
C GLN A 113 8.72 -20.57 12.55
N ALA A 114 8.46 -20.33 13.84
CA ALA A 114 9.48 -19.82 14.76
C ALA A 114 10.63 -20.82 14.95
N THR A 115 10.32 -22.11 15.11
CA THR A 115 11.35 -23.15 15.29
C THR A 115 12.15 -23.38 14.02
N SER A 116 11.54 -23.31 12.84
CA SER A 116 12.27 -23.45 11.57
C SER A 116 13.20 -22.26 11.33
N LEU A 117 12.83 -21.04 11.73
CA LEU A 117 13.75 -19.89 11.71
C LEU A 117 14.96 -20.12 12.63
N ILE A 118 14.74 -20.60 13.86
CA ILE A 118 15.82 -20.88 14.82
C ILE A 118 16.72 -22.03 14.34
N GLN A 119 16.15 -23.10 13.80
CA GLN A 119 16.90 -24.26 13.30
C GLN A 119 17.70 -23.94 12.04
N ASN A 120 17.19 -23.06 11.17
CA ASN A 120 17.91 -22.62 9.98
C ASN A 120 18.86 -21.45 10.25
N TRP A 121 18.79 -20.81 11.43
CA TRP A 121 19.67 -19.73 11.87
C TRP A 121 21.16 -20.02 11.67
N PRO A 122 21.70 -21.19 12.09
CA PRO A 122 23.12 -21.50 11.89
C PRO A 122 23.47 -21.53 10.40
N GLY A 123 22.59 -22.09 9.56
CA GLY A 123 22.79 -22.15 8.11
C GLY A 123 22.78 -20.77 7.45
N TYR A 124 21.95 -19.83 7.92
CA TYR A 124 22.00 -18.44 7.46
C TYR A 124 23.31 -17.76 7.85
N TRP A 125 23.79 -18.01 9.07
CA TRP A 125 25.06 -17.47 9.54
C TRP A 125 26.26 -18.03 8.79
N THR A 126 26.30 -19.34 8.55
CA THR A 126 27.39 -19.96 7.79
C THR A 126 27.42 -19.47 6.34
N ARG A 127 26.25 -19.32 5.69
CA ARG A 127 26.18 -18.75 4.33
C ARG A 127 26.57 -17.29 4.29
N LEU A 128 26.19 -16.50 5.31
CA LEU A 128 26.64 -15.12 5.46
C LEU A 128 28.15 -15.04 5.60
N VAL A 129 28.74 -15.87 6.48
CA VAL A 129 30.19 -15.90 6.70
C VAL A 129 30.90 -16.37 5.44
N GLU A 130 30.49 -17.46 4.80
CA GLU A 130 31.10 -17.94 3.54
C GLU A 130 30.98 -16.93 2.40
N GLN A 131 29.89 -16.17 2.32
CA GLN A 131 29.73 -15.11 1.33
C GLN A 131 30.56 -13.87 1.68
N PHE A 132 30.65 -13.48 2.94
CA PHE A 132 31.56 -12.40 3.36
C PHE A 132 33.01 -12.79 3.16
N ASP A 133 33.38 -14.03 3.49
CA ASP A 133 34.74 -14.54 3.37
C ASP A 133 35.11 -14.75 1.90
N SER A 134 34.17 -15.17 1.03
CA SER A 134 34.39 -15.19 -0.42
C SER A 134 34.43 -13.79 -1.04
N LEU A 135 33.68 -12.81 -0.53
CA LEU A 135 33.81 -11.41 -0.97
C LEU A 135 35.15 -10.80 -0.53
N LEU A 136 35.60 -11.08 0.69
CA LEU A 136 36.87 -10.62 1.27
C LEU A 136 38.09 -11.34 0.67
N SER A 137 37.97 -12.63 0.35
CA SER A 137 39.03 -13.46 -0.26
C SER A 137 39.02 -13.43 -1.78
N SER A 138 37.92 -13.01 -2.43
CA SER A 138 37.96 -12.68 -3.85
C SER A 138 38.95 -11.55 -4.04
N THR A 139 39.73 -11.67 -5.11
CA THR A 139 40.85 -10.81 -5.53
C THR A 139 40.56 -9.30 -5.61
N ILE A 140 39.33 -8.88 -5.28
CA ILE A 140 38.86 -7.49 -5.25
C ILE A 140 39.49 -6.69 -4.12
N PHE A 141 39.65 -7.20 -2.89
CA PHE A 141 40.23 -6.42 -1.79
C PHE A 141 41.74 -6.20 -1.95
N SER A 142 42.46 -7.20 -2.50
CA SER A 142 43.89 -7.08 -2.82
C SER A 142 44.17 -6.23 -4.06
N GLN A 143 43.22 -6.12 -5.00
CA GLN A 143 43.32 -5.23 -6.17
C GLN A 143 42.83 -3.80 -5.88
N LEU A 144 41.88 -3.60 -4.96
CA LEU A 144 41.39 -2.27 -4.57
C LEU A 144 42.50 -1.44 -3.92
N GLN A 145 43.37 -2.07 -3.13
CA GLN A 145 44.46 -1.35 -2.45
C GLN A 145 45.53 -0.83 -3.43
N GLY A 146 45.57 -1.32 -4.67
CA GLY A 146 46.53 -0.90 -5.71
C GLY A 146 45.96 -0.09 -6.88
N LYS A 147 44.64 0.04 -7.03
CA LYS A 147 44.00 0.63 -8.23
C LYS A 147 42.78 1.53 -7.94
N LEU A 148 42.90 2.44 -6.99
CA LEU A 148 41.83 3.41 -6.70
C LEU A 148 41.65 4.51 -7.76
N ASP A 149 42.49 4.56 -8.80
CA ASP A 149 42.44 5.64 -9.80
C ASP A 149 41.65 5.29 -11.07
N ASP A 150 41.20 4.03 -11.25
CA ASP A 150 40.54 3.61 -12.50
C ASP A 150 39.56 2.42 -12.30
N MET A 151 38.58 2.59 -11.41
CA MET A 151 37.58 1.54 -11.13
C MET A 151 36.57 1.39 -12.27
N ASP A 152 36.63 0.24 -12.95
CA ASP A 152 35.70 -0.15 -14.02
C ASP A 152 34.25 -0.27 -13.48
N PRO A 153 33.26 0.41 -14.09
CA PRO A 153 31.85 0.40 -13.65
C PRO A 153 31.20 -0.99 -13.62
N ARG A 154 31.79 -1.99 -14.28
CA ARG A 154 31.33 -3.39 -14.22
C ARG A 154 31.50 -4.02 -12.83
N ILE A 155 32.55 -3.66 -12.09
CA ILE A 155 32.81 -4.19 -10.74
C ILE A 155 31.77 -3.65 -9.76
N ILE A 156 31.45 -2.36 -9.85
CA ILE A 156 30.41 -1.72 -9.04
C ILE A 156 29.04 -2.35 -9.30
N LYS A 157 28.72 -2.62 -10.56
CA LYS A 157 27.44 -3.22 -10.95
C LYS A 157 27.26 -4.64 -10.39
N SER A 158 28.29 -5.49 -10.48
CA SER A 158 28.23 -6.86 -9.97
C SER A 158 28.19 -6.94 -8.45
N ILE A 159 28.87 -6.04 -7.73
CA ILE A 159 28.78 -5.95 -6.26
C ILE A 159 27.38 -5.49 -5.86
N THR A 160 26.87 -4.44 -6.50
CA THR A 160 25.54 -3.89 -6.20
C THR A 160 24.42 -4.89 -6.48
N GLU A 161 24.49 -5.64 -7.59
CA GLU A 161 23.49 -6.67 -7.93
C GLU A 161 23.53 -7.88 -6.98
N GLN A 162 24.71 -8.34 -6.56
CA GLN A 162 24.83 -9.43 -5.59
C GLN A 162 24.41 -9.01 -4.17
N THR A 163 24.78 -7.81 -3.73
CA THR A 163 24.40 -7.30 -2.41
C THR A 163 22.91 -7.04 -2.32
N ASN A 164 22.29 -6.48 -3.37
CA ASN A 164 20.83 -6.27 -3.40
C ASN A 164 20.08 -7.60 -3.46
N GLY A 165 20.51 -8.56 -4.28
CA GLY A 165 19.86 -9.87 -4.37
C GLY A 165 19.90 -10.67 -3.05
N PHE A 166 20.98 -10.55 -2.28
CA PHE A 166 21.13 -11.23 -0.99
C PHE A 166 20.33 -10.57 0.13
N ILE A 167 20.39 -9.23 0.23
CA ILE A 167 19.60 -8.44 1.18
C ILE A 167 18.11 -8.72 0.92
N ASP A 168 17.67 -8.61 -0.33
CA ASP A 168 16.28 -8.92 -0.68
C ASP A 168 15.91 -10.36 -0.31
N SER A 169 16.75 -11.35 -0.59
CA SER A 169 16.44 -12.76 -0.27
C SER A 169 16.33 -13.05 1.23
N ALA A 170 17.20 -12.47 2.05
CA ALA A 170 17.19 -12.66 3.50
C ALA A 170 16.01 -11.93 4.18
N PHE A 171 15.71 -10.70 3.73
CA PHE A 171 14.55 -9.94 4.21
C PHE A 171 13.22 -10.53 3.70
N LEU A 172 13.19 -11.07 2.47
CA LEU A 172 12.00 -11.72 1.91
C LEU A 172 11.70 -13.05 2.59
N GLY A 173 12.70 -13.88 2.94
CA GLY A 173 12.45 -15.19 3.57
C GLY A 173 11.87 -15.09 4.99
N ILE A 174 12.42 -14.21 5.81
CA ILE A 174 11.97 -14.01 7.20
C ILE A 174 10.71 -13.12 7.23
N GLY A 175 10.71 -12.06 6.42
CA GLY A 175 9.62 -11.09 6.36
C GLY A 175 8.35 -11.63 5.70
N SER A 176 8.43 -12.48 4.67
CA SER A 176 7.23 -13.00 3.99
C SER A 176 6.47 -14.01 4.83
N VAL A 177 7.17 -14.86 5.57
CA VAL A 177 6.57 -15.91 6.40
C VAL A 177 5.88 -15.29 7.63
N LEU A 178 6.62 -14.46 8.37
CA LEU A 178 6.06 -13.67 9.48
C LEU A 178 4.97 -12.72 9.02
N GLY A 179 5.16 -12.07 7.87
CA GLY A 179 4.18 -11.16 7.27
C GLY A 179 2.88 -11.86 6.90
N THR A 180 2.95 -13.05 6.28
CA THR A 180 1.76 -13.83 5.90
C THR A 180 0.99 -14.27 7.14
N VAL A 181 1.67 -14.80 8.16
CA VAL A 181 1.00 -15.22 9.40
C VAL A 181 0.41 -14.03 10.14
N THR A 182 1.15 -12.92 10.24
CA THR A 182 0.65 -11.69 10.86
C THR A 182 -0.58 -11.18 10.13
N ASN A 183 -0.58 -11.19 8.80
CA ASN A 183 -1.72 -10.77 8.00
C ASN A 183 -2.95 -11.67 8.25
N VAL A 184 -2.77 -12.99 8.29
CA VAL A 184 -3.86 -13.94 8.61
C VAL A 184 -4.38 -13.73 10.03
N VAL A 185 -3.52 -13.54 11.02
CA VAL A 185 -3.91 -13.27 12.41
C VAL A 185 -4.72 -11.98 12.49
N ILE A 186 -4.23 -10.89 11.89
CA ILE A 186 -4.91 -9.60 11.86
C ILE A 186 -6.28 -9.75 11.18
N ALA A 187 -6.35 -10.43 10.04
CA ALA A 187 -7.60 -10.66 9.34
C ALA A 187 -8.58 -11.47 10.19
N LEU A 188 -8.13 -12.58 10.81
CA LEU A 188 -8.96 -13.46 11.63
C LEU A 188 -9.52 -12.75 12.86
N LEU A 189 -8.76 -11.84 13.47
CA LEU A 189 -9.19 -11.07 14.64
C LEU A 189 -10.08 -9.89 14.25
N THR A 190 -9.78 -9.20 13.15
CA THR A 190 -10.49 -7.98 12.74
C THR A 190 -11.82 -8.30 12.06
N MET A 191 -11.85 -9.35 11.24
CA MET A 191 -13.04 -9.79 10.51
C MET A 191 -14.29 -9.98 11.37
N PRO A 192 -14.28 -10.70 12.52
CA PRO A 192 -15.48 -10.86 13.35
C PRO A 192 -15.95 -9.54 13.96
N VAL A 193 -15.04 -8.63 14.31
CA VAL A 193 -15.38 -7.30 14.81
C VAL A 193 -16.08 -6.49 13.72
N LEU A 194 -15.53 -6.48 12.51
CA LEU A 194 -16.14 -5.81 11.35
C LEU A 194 -17.50 -6.41 11.00
N LEU A 195 -17.60 -7.74 11.02
CA LEU A 195 -18.85 -8.44 10.75
C LEU A 195 -19.91 -8.11 11.80
N PHE A 196 -19.57 -8.06 13.08
CA PHE A 196 -20.49 -7.64 14.13
C PHE A 196 -21.01 -6.23 13.89
N PHE A 197 -20.11 -5.30 13.57
CA PHE A 197 -20.48 -3.92 13.27
C PHE A 197 -21.42 -3.85 12.06
N LEU A 198 -21.10 -4.55 10.97
CA LEU A 198 -21.95 -4.64 9.78
C LEU A 198 -23.30 -5.29 10.07
N LEU A 199 -23.36 -6.35 10.88
CA LEU A 199 -24.62 -7.05 11.17
C LEU A 199 -25.53 -6.24 12.11
N LYS A 200 -24.92 -5.48 13.02
CA LYS A 200 -25.60 -4.60 13.96
C LYS A 200 -26.14 -3.34 13.26
N ASP A 201 -25.26 -2.60 12.59
CA ASP A 201 -25.53 -1.23 12.10
C ASP A 201 -25.61 -1.14 10.56
N GLY A 202 -25.37 -2.23 9.83
CA GLY A 202 -25.28 -2.25 8.35
C GLY A 202 -26.55 -1.89 7.60
N ARG A 203 -27.73 -1.90 8.24
CA ARG A 203 -28.97 -1.41 7.62
C ARG A 203 -28.98 0.12 7.46
N ASP A 204 -28.27 0.86 8.32
CA ASP A 204 -28.25 2.33 8.32
C ASP A 204 -26.99 2.91 7.64
N LEU A 205 -26.01 2.07 7.31
CA LEU A 205 -24.78 2.45 6.60
C LEU A 205 -25.02 3.13 5.24
N PRO A 206 -25.89 2.62 4.32
CA PRO A 206 -26.08 3.25 3.01
C PRO A 206 -26.69 4.65 3.09
N TYR A 207 -27.51 4.91 4.13
CA TYR A 207 -28.13 6.23 4.33
C TYR A 207 -27.10 7.32 4.69
N HIS A 208 -26.02 6.94 5.39
CA HIS A 208 -24.95 7.88 5.77
C HIS A 208 -23.91 8.07 4.66
N THR A 209 -23.60 7.04 3.88
CA THR A 209 -22.68 7.17 2.73
C THR A 209 -23.31 7.94 1.56
N MET A 210 -24.63 7.86 1.37
CA MET A 210 -25.38 8.70 0.42
C MET A 210 -25.32 10.20 0.73
N LYS A 211 -25.00 10.61 1.97
CA LYS A 211 -24.85 12.01 2.34
C LYS A 211 -23.45 12.58 2.03
N LEU A 212 -22.45 11.69 1.93
CA LEU A 212 -21.06 12.03 1.63
C LEU A 212 -20.76 11.94 0.12
N LEU A 213 -21.52 11.13 -0.61
CA LEU A 213 -21.51 11.10 -2.06
C LEU A 213 -22.68 11.95 -2.58
N PRO A 214 -22.46 13.18 -3.06
CA PRO A 214 -23.45 13.86 -3.89
C PRO A 214 -23.52 13.07 -5.21
N ILE A 215 -24.32 11.99 -5.21
CA ILE A 215 -24.73 11.28 -6.41
C ILE A 215 -25.67 12.20 -7.19
N LYS A 216 -25.09 13.18 -7.87
CA LYS A 216 -25.72 13.92 -8.95
C LYS A 216 -25.67 13.02 -10.18
N THR A 217 -26.45 11.94 -10.19
CA THR A 217 -26.81 11.25 -11.43
C THR A 217 -27.83 12.12 -12.16
N SER A 218 -27.34 13.14 -12.88
CA SER A 218 -28.16 14.02 -13.71
C SER A 218 -27.68 14.05 -15.16
N ASP A 219 -27.25 12.91 -15.71
CA ASP A 219 -26.89 12.78 -17.13
C ASP A 219 -27.83 11.84 -17.92
N PHE A 220 -28.90 11.34 -17.28
CA PHE A 220 -29.88 10.49 -17.97
C PHE A 220 -31.06 11.26 -18.60
N ILE A 221 -31.11 12.60 -18.50
CA ILE A 221 -32.19 13.43 -19.06
C ILE A 221 -31.63 14.50 -20.02
N PHE A 222 -30.68 14.16 -20.88
CA PHE A 222 -30.28 15.06 -21.98
C PHE A 222 -30.69 14.54 -23.37
N PHE A 223 -30.89 13.23 -23.53
CA PHE A 223 -31.21 12.66 -24.84
C PHE A 223 -32.71 12.67 -25.21
N THR A 224 -33.61 12.95 -24.26
CA THR A 224 -35.05 13.02 -24.53
C THR A 224 -35.50 14.35 -25.16
N ASP A 225 -34.71 15.42 -25.02
CA ASP A 225 -35.10 16.75 -25.52
C ASP A 225 -34.78 17.00 -27.01
N ILE A 226 -33.98 16.15 -27.66
CA ILE A 226 -33.68 16.33 -29.10
C ILE A 226 -34.87 15.95 -30.00
N HIS A 227 -35.86 15.20 -29.49
CA HIS A 227 -37.08 14.90 -30.25
C HIS A 227 -38.19 15.96 -30.12
N ALA A 228 -38.08 16.93 -29.20
CA ALA A 228 -39.10 17.96 -28.99
C ALA A 228 -38.91 19.23 -29.85
N VAL A 229 -37.79 19.37 -30.56
CA VAL A 229 -37.44 20.59 -31.34
C VAL A 229 -37.88 20.50 -32.82
N ARG A 230 -38.71 19.51 -33.20
CA ARG A 230 -39.22 19.37 -34.58
C ARG A 230 -40.75 19.37 -34.67
N SER A 231 -41.38 20.44 -34.20
CA SER A 231 -42.70 20.85 -34.72
C SER A 231 -43.07 22.29 -34.32
N PRO A 232 -42.66 23.31 -35.10
CA PRO A 232 -43.39 24.56 -35.06
C PRO A 232 -44.61 24.37 -35.94
N LEU A 233 -45.82 24.27 -35.39
CA LEU A 233 -47.09 24.65 -36.04
C LEU A 233 -48.27 24.28 -35.12
N TYR A 234 -48.50 25.09 -34.09
CA TYR A 234 -49.87 25.31 -33.63
C TYR A 234 -50.08 26.81 -33.41
N ARG A 235 -50.39 27.48 -34.52
CA ARG A 235 -50.73 28.89 -34.60
C ARG A 235 -52.22 29.03 -34.28
N ARG A 236 -52.51 29.71 -33.16
CA ARG A 236 -53.62 30.66 -32.89
C ARG A 236 -54.86 30.61 -33.80
N SER A 237 -56.03 30.41 -33.19
CA SER A 237 -57.30 31.16 -33.37
C SER A 237 -58.40 30.46 -32.56
N SER A 238 -59.25 31.02 -31.71
CA SER A 238 -59.51 32.32 -31.07
C SER A 238 -60.70 32.05 -30.11
N PRO A 239 -60.95 32.87 -29.07
CA PRO A 239 -62.07 32.67 -28.16
C PRO A 239 -63.35 33.33 -28.69
N CYS A 240 -64.46 32.60 -28.65
CA CYS A 240 -65.82 33.08 -28.47
C CYS A 240 -66.58 32.02 -27.67
#